data_AF-A0A1G7X4Z1-F1
#
_entry.id   AF-A0A1G7X4Z1-F1
#
_cell.length_a   1.000
_cell.length_b   1.000
_cell.length_c   1.000
_cell.angle_alpha   90.00
_cell.angle_beta   90.00
_cell.angle_gamma   90.00
#
_symmetry.space_group_name_H-M   'P 1'
#
loop_
_entity.id
_entity.type
_entity.pdbx_description
1 polymer ?
#
loop_
_entity_poly.entity_id
_entity_poly.type
_entity_poly.pdbx_seq_one_letter_code
_entity_poly.pdbx_strand_id
1 'polypeptide(L)' 'MKTLLISFLMLPLLTLNSISSEETSIEALGGNQCSAYVDCDGDGNPEYDMPVDCEFAAELRDQFEDSCQ' A
#
# COMPACT_ATOMS: atom_id res chain seq x y z
N MET A 1 -34.15 39.19 1.20
CA MET A 1 -33.72 38.27 0.12
C MET A 1 -32.58 37.44 0.70
N LYS A 2 -32.75 36.11 0.70
CA LYS A 2 -31.93 35.14 1.44
C LYS A 2 -30.73 34.78 0.57
N THR A 3 -29.53 34.99 1.12
CA THR A 3 -28.21 34.60 0.61
C THR A 3 -28.14 33.14 0.19
N LEU A 4 -27.48 32.85 -0.93
CA LEU A 4 -26.85 31.55 -1.21
C LEU A 4 -25.80 31.71 -2.32
N LEU A 5 -24.59 32.09 -1.90
CA LEU A 5 -23.37 31.93 -2.69
C LEU A 5 -23.02 30.44 -2.68
N ILE A 6 -23.37 29.76 -3.76
CA ILE A 6 -23.00 28.37 -3.97
C ILE A 6 -21.56 28.37 -4.50
N SER A 7 -20.62 28.41 -3.55
CA SER A 7 -19.24 28.00 -3.77
C SER A 7 -19.18 26.48 -3.69
N PHE A 8 -19.46 25.78 -4.80
CA PHE A 8 -18.96 24.43 -5.03
C PHE A 8 -17.48 24.60 -5.43
N LEU A 9 -16.58 24.77 -4.46
CA LEU A 9 -15.90 23.65 -3.80
C LEU A 9 -15.34 22.74 -4.90
N MET A 10 -14.17 23.15 -5.39
CA MET A 10 -13.19 22.29 -6.06
C MET A 10 -13.17 20.95 -5.33
N LEU A 11 -13.70 19.91 -5.97
CA LEU A 11 -13.45 18.56 -5.50
C LEU A 11 -11.96 18.32 -5.72
N PRO A 12 -11.14 18.08 -4.67
CA PRO A 12 -9.89 17.41 -4.91
C PRO A 12 -10.25 16.04 -5.45
N LEU A 13 -9.72 15.73 -6.63
CA LEU A 13 -9.59 14.36 -7.11
C LEU A 13 -8.82 13.60 -6.02
N LEU A 14 -9.58 13.00 -5.10
CA LEU A 14 -9.11 11.95 -4.23
C LEU A 14 -8.65 10.85 -5.17
N THR A 15 -7.34 10.84 -5.44
CA THR A 15 -6.63 9.72 -6.01
C THR A 15 -6.94 8.54 -5.10
N LEU A 16 -7.87 7.70 -5.55
CA LEU A 16 -8.01 6.35 -5.06
C LEU A 16 -6.65 5.70 -5.29
N ASN A 17 -5.79 5.73 -4.27
CA ASN A 17 -4.71 4.77 -4.18
C ASN A 17 -5.41 3.43 -4.18
N SER A 18 -5.33 2.74 -5.31
CA SER A 18 -5.72 1.36 -5.45
C SER A 18 -4.97 0.59 -4.38
N ILE A 19 -5.60 0.36 -3.23
CA ILE A 19 -5.20 -0.74 -2.34
C ILE A 19 -5.60 -1.97 -3.13
N SER A 20 -4.65 -2.39 -3.97
CA SER A 20 -4.63 -3.67 -4.62
C SER A 20 -4.64 -4.68 -3.48
N SER A 21 -5.74 -5.43 -3.37
CA SER A 21 -5.79 -6.62 -2.54
C SER A 21 -4.89 -7.64 -3.24
N GLU A 22 -3.59 -7.51 -3.05
CA GLU A 22 -2.60 -8.47 -3.52
C GLU A 22 -1.97 -9.13 -2.31
N GLU A 23 -2.00 -10.46 -2.33
CA GLU A 23 -1.54 -11.42 -1.32
C GLU A 23 -0.02 -11.27 -1.06
N THR A 24 0.66 -10.50 -1.91
CA THR A 24 2.03 -10.05 -1.71
C THR A 24 2.14 -8.62 -2.26
N SER A 25 2.54 -7.65 -1.45
CA SER A 25 2.58 -6.23 -1.87
C SER A 25 3.74 -5.46 -1.28
N ILE A 26 4.12 -4.36 -1.94
CA ILE A 26 5.11 -3.41 -1.44
C ILE A 26 4.44 -2.04 -1.37
N GLU A 27 4.36 -1.48 -0.16
CA GLU A 27 3.80 -0.15 0.03
C GLU A 27 4.91 0.85 0.37
N ALA A 28 4.94 1.98 -0.32
CA ALA A 28 5.88 3.04 0.01
C ALA A 28 5.42 3.79 1.28
N LEU A 29 6.22 3.71 2.35
CA LEU A 29 5.95 4.40 3.62
C LEU A 29 6.41 5.87 3.58
N GLY A 30 7.26 6.21 2.62
CA GLY A 30 7.77 7.56 2.36
C GLY A 30 9.29 7.64 2.38
N GLY A 31 9.86 8.56 1.60
CA GLY A 31 11.31 8.61 1.39
C GLY A 31 11.79 7.38 0.60
N ASN A 32 12.85 6.73 1.07
CA ASN A 32 13.35 5.47 0.50
C ASN A 32 12.87 4.23 1.28
N GLN A 33 11.85 4.36 2.12
CA GLN A 33 11.31 3.25 2.91
C GLN A 33 10.01 2.73 2.33
N CYS A 34 9.94 1.41 2.22
CA CYS A 34 8.79 0.63 1.79
C CYS A 34 8.48 -0.42 2.87
N SER A 35 7.24 -0.90 2.98
CA SER A 35 6.93 -2.14 3.71
C SER A 35 6.81 -3.26 2.70
N ALA A 36 7.44 -4.39 2.98
CA ALA A 36 7.21 -5.64 2.26
C ALA A 36 6.16 -6.45 3.02
N TYR A 37 5.08 -6.80 2.33
CA TYR A 37 4.00 -7.64 2.84
C TYR A 37 3.99 -8.96 2.06
N VAL A 38 4.05 -10.08 2.79
CA VAL A 38 3.86 -11.42 2.24
C VAL A 38 2.86 -12.16 3.10
N ASP A 39 1.75 -12.56 2.48
CA ASP A 39 0.73 -13.44 3.01
C ASP A 39 0.87 -14.79 2.29
N CYS A 40 1.45 -15.76 3.01
CA CYS A 40 1.78 -17.08 2.51
C CYS A 40 0.55 -17.96 2.29
N ASP A 41 -0.52 -17.76 3.08
CA ASP A 41 -1.69 -18.64 3.09
C ASP A 41 -2.95 -17.99 2.50
N GLY A 42 -2.89 -16.70 2.19
CA GLY A 42 -3.95 -15.92 1.57
C GLY A 42 -5.11 -15.64 2.53
N ASP A 43 -4.89 -15.71 3.85
CA ASP A 43 -5.93 -15.46 4.85
C ASP A 43 -6.19 -13.96 5.10
N GLY A 44 -5.38 -13.09 4.48
CA GLY A 44 -5.43 -11.64 4.59
C GLY A 44 -4.58 -11.09 5.75
N ASN A 45 -3.87 -11.93 6.49
CA ASN A 45 -2.91 -11.55 7.53
C ASN A 45 -1.50 -11.90 7.06
N PRO A 46 -0.65 -10.90 6.74
CA PRO A 46 0.69 -11.20 6.28
C PRO A 46 1.52 -11.87 7.39
N GLU A 47 2.16 -13.00 7.08
CA GLU A 47 3.20 -13.60 7.93
C GLU A 47 4.43 -12.70 8.04
N TYR A 48 4.72 -11.96 6.97
CA TYR A 48 5.84 -11.03 6.91
C TYR A 48 5.34 -9.62 6.61
N ASP A 49 5.48 -8.73 7.59
CA ASP A 49 5.31 -7.28 7.44
C ASP A 49 6.53 -6.60 8.06
N MET A 50 7.40 -6.05 7.21
CA MET A 50 8.56 -5.31 7.70
C MET A 50 8.94 -4.11 6.83
N PRO A 51 9.34 -2.99 7.47
CA PRO A 51 9.88 -1.85 6.75
C PRO A 51 11.29 -2.18 6.23
N VAL A 52 11.49 -1.89 4.97
CA VAL A 52 12.69 -2.16 4.17
C VAL A 52 13.01 -0.94 3.32
N ASP A 53 14.26 -0.85 2.86
CA ASP A 53 14.56 0.13 1.82
C ASP A 53 13.87 -0.30 0.52
N CYS A 54 13.23 0.65 -0.17
CA CYS A 54 12.50 0.38 -1.41
C CYS A 54 13.40 -0.25 -2.49
N GLU A 55 14.72 -0.01 -2.45
CA GLU A 55 15.69 -0.64 -3.35
C GLU A 55 15.73 -2.17 -3.18
N PHE A 56 15.55 -2.67 -1.95
CA PHE A 56 15.63 -4.10 -1.63
C PHE A 56 14.26 -4.75 -1.40
N ALA A 57 13.18 -3.98 -1.42
CA ALA A 57 11.85 -4.45 -1.03
C ALA A 57 11.35 -5.62 -1.88
N ALA A 58 11.61 -5.60 -3.19
CA ALA A 58 11.23 -6.68 -4.11
C ALA A 58 12.02 -7.97 -3.84
N GLU A 59 13.34 -7.86 -3.68
CA GLU A 59 14.19 -9.02 -3.42
C GLU A 59 13.91 -9.66 -2.06
N LEU A 60 13.55 -8.86 -1.06
CA LEU A 60 13.20 -9.36 0.27
C LEU A 60 11.83 -10.03 0.27
N ARG A 61 10.85 -9.40 -0.40
CA ARG A 61 9.52 -9.98 -0.61
C ARG A 61 9.62 -11.35 -1.29
N ASP A 62 10.37 -11.46 -2.39
CA ASP A 62 10.51 -12.71 -3.14
C ASP A 62 11.18 -13.80 -2.28
N GLN A 63 12.16 -13.46 -1.45
CA GLN A 63 12.76 -14.40 -0.49
C GLN A 63 11.78 -14.88 0.59
N PHE A 64 10.91 -14.00 1.07
CA PHE A 64 9.88 -14.37 2.04
C PHE A 64 8.81 -15.25 1.39
N GLU A 65 8.39 -14.94 0.17
CA GLU A 65 7.48 -15.77 -0.62
C GLU A 65 8.07 -17.16 -0.89
N ASP A 66 9.35 -17.26 -1.25
CA ASP A 66 10.06 -18.54 -1.38
C ASP A 66 10.12 -19.33 -0.06
N SER A 67 10.14 -18.62 1.08
CA SER A 67 10.13 -19.24 2.41
C SER A 67 8.76 -19.77 2.83
N CYS A 68 7.69 -19.39 2.13
CA CYS A 68 6.34 -19.90 2.35
C CYS A 68 6.13 -21.36 1.85
N GLN A 69 7.09 -21.93 1.10
CA GLN A 69 7.01 -23.28 0.50
C GLN A 69 7.27 -24.44 1.48
#